data_AF-A0A3G7TG49-F1
#
_entry.id   AF-A0A3G7TG49-F1
#
_cell.length_a   1.000
_cell.length_b   1.000
_cell.length_c   1.000
_cell.angle_alpha   90.00
_cell.angle_beta   90.00
_cell.angle_gamma   90.00
#
_symmetry.space_group_name_H-M   'P 1'
#
loop_
_entity.id
_entity.type
_entity.pdbx_description
1 polymer ?
#
loop_
_entity_poly.entity_id
_entity_poly.type
_entity_poly.pdbx_seq_one_letter_code
_entity_poly.pdbx_strand_id
1 'polypeptide(L)'
;MALVGRRDGRNFGYGRQLSYAGPQALRDLFGGGHYGTVKAHSDRWQAFVRWCRSEDGPGFNDARQIDRQTLLDYAGDLRQQVKQGELAIATAQNRLSSVNRVMAALRGDQYVKVPSPSKALGLHRSTVRIKAPQGQDRDQVTRIVNALREQHPRAAAIAQLARATGMRLRETILADLPRLRLEAEHWGKINIQDGTKGGRSGASAPRWINVDEHVREALRHAEQVSPHGSRNLLAPNERYLSFQQRIVRLAREILHEHNIKGFHELRAAYACERYLQITHHPAPVNGDSDQFDQELDNEARVTISMS
;
A
#
# COMPACT_ATOMS: atom_id res chain seq x y z
N MET A 1 9.54 -23.02 20.01
CA MET A 1 10.77 -23.37 20.74
C MET A 1 11.93 -22.61 20.14
N ALA A 2 12.63 -21.80 20.95
CA ALA A 2 13.77 -21.01 20.50
C ALA A 2 14.95 -21.91 20.14
N LEU A 3 15.46 -21.76 18.91
CA LEU A 3 16.60 -22.51 18.36
C LEU A 3 17.92 -21.96 18.95
N VAL A 4 18.22 -22.29 20.20
CA VAL A 4 19.39 -21.76 20.94
C VAL A 4 20.74 -22.30 20.40
N GLY A 5 20.76 -23.28 19.50
CA GLY A 5 22.01 -23.84 18.93
C GLY A 5 22.32 -23.52 17.46
N ARG A 6 21.50 -22.72 16.75
CA ARG A 6 21.68 -22.47 15.29
C ARG A 6 22.51 -21.22 14.93
N ARG A 7 22.73 -20.29 15.86
CA ARG A 7 23.18 -18.92 15.53
C ARG A 7 24.67 -18.77 15.26
N ASP A 8 25.49 -19.74 15.68
CA ASP A 8 26.93 -19.75 15.40
C ASP A 8 27.27 -20.34 14.02
N GLY A 9 26.26 -20.85 13.30
CA GLY A 9 26.41 -21.31 11.93
C GLY A 9 26.44 -20.15 10.92
N ARG A 10 26.95 -20.44 9.72
CA ARG A 10 26.88 -19.54 8.57
C ARG A 10 25.45 -18.99 8.39
N ASN A 11 25.33 -17.69 8.12
CA ASN A 11 24.05 -16.98 8.03
C ASN A 11 23.12 -17.23 9.25
N PHE A 12 23.68 -17.33 10.45
CA PHE A 12 22.95 -17.62 11.69
C PHE A 12 22.13 -18.92 11.64
N GLY A 13 22.59 -19.89 10.84
CA GLY A 13 21.96 -21.21 10.70
C GLY A 13 20.80 -21.27 9.71
N TYR A 14 20.54 -20.21 8.95
CA TYR A 14 19.45 -20.14 7.96
C TYR A 14 19.83 -20.69 6.56
N GLY A 15 21.04 -21.20 6.39
CA GLY A 15 21.48 -21.89 5.18
C GLY A 15 22.82 -21.38 4.62
N ARG A 16 23.27 -21.97 3.51
CA ARG A 16 24.60 -21.68 2.93
C ARG A 16 24.66 -20.37 2.15
N GLN A 17 23.57 -19.97 1.50
CA GLN A 17 23.54 -18.79 0.63
C GLN A 17 22.84 -17.62 1.30
N LEU A 18 23.44 -16.44 1.23
CA LEU A 18 22.86 -15.20 1.74
C LEU A 18 21.51 -14.88 1.09
N SER A 19 21.38 -15.17 -0.21
CA SER A 19 20.14 -15.05 -0.99
C SER A 19 19.02 -15.95 -0.46
N TYR A 20 19.34 -17.11 0.12
CA TYR A 20 18.36 -18.04 0.68
C TYR A 20 18.04 -17.72 2.14
N ALA A 21 19.06 -17.36 2.92
CA ALA A 21 18.95 -17.18 4.36
C ALA A 21 17.97 -16.06 4.75
N GLY A 22 18.07 -14.89 4.09
CA GLY A 22 17.21 -13.74 4.41
C GLY A 22 15.70 -14.03 4.27
N PRO A 23 15.23 -14.55 3.12
CA PRO A 23 13.84 -14.97 2.95
C PRO A 23 13.39 -16.03 3.97
N GLN A 24 14.25 -16.99 4.32
CA GLN A 24 13.90 -18.01 5.31
C GLN A 24 13.72 -17.40 6.71
N ALA A 25 14.65 -16.54 7.14
CA ALA A 25 14.53 -15.83 8.42
C ALA A 25 13.27 -14.95 8.49
N LEU A 26 12.88 -14.31 7.38
CA LEU A 26 11.62 -13.57 7.32
C LEU A 26 10.39 -14.46 7.48
N ARG A 27 10.36 -15.65 6.85
CA ARG A 27 9.25 -16.60 7.01
C ARG A 27 9.13 -17.07 8.45
N ASP A 28 10.26 -17.41 9.07
CA ASP A 28 10.30 -17.83 10.46
C ASP A 28 9.85 -16.70 11.40
N LEU A 29 10.27 -15.45 11.15
CA LEU A 29 9.90 -14.28 11.96
C LEU A 29 8.40 -13.95 11.88
N PHE A 30 7.82 -14.00 10.68
CA PHE A 30 6.42 -13.62 10.47
C PHE A 30 5.43 -14.78 10.63
N GLY A 31 5.90 -16.03 10.64
CA GLY A 31 5.03 -17.21 10.64
C GLY A 31 4.11 -17.28 9.41
N GLY A 32 2.98 -17.96 9.55
CA GLY A 32 1.94 -18.03 8.52
C GLY A 32 1.11 -16.75 8.45
N GLY A 33 0.86 -16.22 7.24
CA GLY A 33 -0.13 -15.14 7.02
C GLY A 33 0.39 -13.80 6.49
N HIS A 34 1.72 -13.56 6.48
CA HIS A 34 2.31 -12.29 5.99
C HIS A 34 3.06 -12.41 4.64
N TYR A 35 2.57 -13.26 3.74
CA TYR A 35 3.25 -13.60 2.49
C TYR A 35 3.65 -12.38 1.64
N GLY A 36 2.80 -11.35 1.56
CA GLY A 36 3.11 -10.12 0.81
C GLY A 36 4.25 -9.31 1.43
N THR A 37 4.28 -9.20 2.76
CA THR A 37 5.34 -8.51 3.51
C THR A 37 6.67 -9.27 3.37
N VAL A 38 6.62 -10.59 3.55
CA VAL A 38 7.78 -11.48 3.38
C VAL A 38 8.34 -11.34 1.97
N LYS A 39 7.49 -11.42 0.94
CA LYS A 39 7.91 -11.25 -0.46
C LYS A 39 8.55 -9.87 -0.69
N ALA A 40 7.92 -8.79 -0.25
CA ALA A 40 8.44 -7.44 -0.49
C ALA A 40 9.81 -7.19 0.18
N HIS A 41 10.02 -7.70 1.39
CA HIS A 41 11.34 -7.64 2.03
C HIS A 41 12.34 -8.59 1.38
N SER A 42 11.92 -9.78 0.95
CA SER A 42 12.76 -10.75 0.25
C SER A 42 13.27 -10.21 -1.08
N ASP A 43 12.41 -9.61 -1.90
CA ASP A 43 12.78 -9.02 -3.20
C ASP A 43 13.83 -7.91 -3.03
N ARG A 44 13.66 -7.07 -2.00
CA ARG A 44 14.61 -5.99 -1.67
C ARG A 44 15.90 -6.51 -1.04
N TRP A 45 15.83 -7.60 -0.28
CA TRP A 45 17.01 -8.31 0.20
C TRP A 45 17.81 -8.88 -0.96
N GLN A 46 17.17 -9.46 -1.98
CA GLN A 46 17.89 -9.92 -3.17
C GLN A 46 18.65 -8.80 -3.86
N ALA A 47 18.12 -7.57 -3.86
CA ALA A 47 18.84 -6.42 -4.40
C ALA A 47 20.13 -6.14 -3.60
N PHE A 48 20.06 -6.19 -2.27
CA PHE A 48 21.24 -6.08 -1.41
C PHE A 48 22.24 -7.23 -1.64
N VAL A 49 21.77 -8.48 -1.74
CA VAL A 49 22.65 -9.62 -2.02
C VAL A 49 23.32 -9.50 -3.40
N ARG A 50 22.62 -8.96 -4.40
CA ARG A 50 23.24 -8.67 -5.71
C ARG A 50 24.31 -7.59 -5.58
N TRP A 51 24.04 -6.51 -4.85
CA TRP A 51 25.07 -5.50 -4.56
C TRP A 51 26.27 -6.12 -3.83
N CYS A 52 26.05 -6.96 -2.82
CA CYS A 52 27.14 -7.65 -2.13
C CYS A 52 28.03 -8.49 -3.06
N ARG A 53 27.50 -8.96 -4.20
CA ARG A 53 28.22 -9.77 -5.20
C ARG A 53 28.74 -8.96 -6.39
N SER A 54 28.46 -7.66 -6.43
CA SER A 54 28.94 -6.76 -7.49
C SER A 54 30.41 -6.40 -7.30
N GLU A 55 31.02 -5.77 -8.30
CA GLU A 55 32.41 -5.29 -8.24
C GLU A 55 32.63 -4.29 -7.10
N ASP A 56 31.63 -3.43 -6.85
CA ASP A 56 31.63 -2.45 -5.75
C ASP A 56 31.17 -3.04 -4.41
N GLY A 57 30.86 -4.34 -4.37
CA GLY A 57 30.33 -5.04 -3.22
C GLY A 57 31.40 -5.75 -2.39
N PRO A 58 31.15 -6.01 -1.10
CA PRO A 58 32.10 -6.68 -0.22
C PRO A 58 32.35 -8.18 -0.51
N GLY A 59 31.65 -8.78 -1.48
CA GLY A 59 31.76 -10.21 -1.80
C GLY A 59 31.11 -11.16 -0.77
N PHE A 60 30.35 -10.63 0.19
CA PHE A 60 29.85 -11.43 1.31
C PHE A 60 28.79 -12.45 0.91
N ASN A 61 28.91 -13.65 1.49
CA ASN A 61 27.89 -14.69 1.39
C ASN A 61 27.61 -15.35 2.76
N ASP A 62 28.01 -14.68 3.84
CA ASP A 62 27.67 -14.98 5.23
C ASP A 62 27.18 -13.70 5.93
N ALA A 63 25.92 -13.69 6.38
CA ALA A 63 25.30 -12.54 7.03
C ALA A 63 26.01 -12.10 8.32
N ARG A 64 26.83 -12.97 8.93
CA ARG A 64 27.62 -12.63 10.13
C ARG A 64 28.73 -11.62 9.85
N GLN A 65 29.15 -11.49 8.59
CA GLN A 65 30.16 -10.51 8.15
C GLN A 65 29.58 -9.11 7.94
N ILE A 66 28.24 -9.00 7.88
CA ILE A 66 27.57 -7.72 7.67
C ILE A 66 27.60 -6.93 8.98
N ASP A 67 28.26 -5.78 8.94
CA ASP A 67 28.34 -4.83 10.04
C ASP A 67 27.64 -3.50 9.68
N ARG A 68 27.79 -2.48 10.53
CA ARG A 68 27.19 -1.17 10.29
C ARG A 68 27.82 -0.47 9.09
N GLN A 69 29.13 -0.63 8.88
CA GLN A 69 29.83 0.01 7.76
C GLN A 69 29.30 -0.52 6.43
N THR A 70 29.12 -1.84 6.31
CA THR A 70 28.52 -2.50 5.15
C THR A 70 27.16 -1.88 4.78
N LEU A 71 26.34 -1.54 5.78
CA LEU A 71 25.04 -0.93 5.53
C LEU A 71 25.14 0.55 5.12
N LEU A 72 26.15 1.27 5.59
CA LEU A 72 26.43 2.65 5.18
C LEU A 72 26.98 2.69 3.74
N ASP A 73 27.84 1.74 3.38
CA ASP A 73 28.37 1.61 2.02
C ASP A 73 27.24 1.30 1.03
N TYR A 74 26.34 0.38 1.39
CA TYR A 74 25.13 0.13 0.59
C TYR A 74 24.22 1.36 0.50
N ALA A 75 24.11 2.16 1.57
CA ALA A 75 23.39 3.43 1.48
C ALA A 75 24.08 4.42 0.52
N GLY A 76 25.42 4.39 0.42
CA GLY A 76 26.20 5.13 -0.58
C GLY A 76 25.86 4.71 -2.00
N ASP A 77 25.90 3.41 -2.30
CA ASP A 77 25.50 2.84 -3.59
C ASP A 77 24.07 3.25 -3.99
N LEU A 78 23.11 3.06 -3.07
CA LEU A 78 21.73 3.45 -3.31
C LEU A 78 21.57 4.96 -3.56
N ARG A 79 22.37 5.80 -2.90
CA ARG A 79 22.38 7.25 -3.12
C ARG A 79 22.90 7.59 -4.51
N GLN A 80 23.92 6.89 -5.00
CA GLN A 80 24.47 7.09 -6.33
C GLN A 80 23.48 6.70 -7.43
N GLN A 81 22.81 5.54 -7.30
CA GLN A 81 21.74 5.13 -8.21
C GLN A 81 20.58 6.15 -8.25
N VAL A 82 20.26 6.78 -7.09
CA VAL A 82 19.26 7.86 -7.07
C VAL A 82 19.76 9.10 -7.82
N LYS A 83 21.02 9.51 -7.63
CA LYS A 83 21.62 10.65 -8.34
C LYS A 83 21.64 10.46 -9.86
N GLN A 84 21.86 9.22 -10.31
CA GLN A 84 21.85 8.84 -11.73
C GLN A 84 20.42 8.70 -12.31
N GLY A 85 19.37 8.83 -11.49
CA GLY A 85 17.98 8.71 -11.94
C GLY A 85 17.48 7.27 -12.10
N GLU A 86 18.31 6.27 -11.76
CA GLU A 86 17.99 4.85 -11.88
C GLU A 86 17.05 4.37 -10.77
N LEU A 87 17.02 5.09 -9.65
CA LEU A 87 16.26 4.71 -8.48
C LEU A 87 15.52 5.90 -7.85
N ALA A 88 14.24 5.71 -7.54
CA ALA A 88 13.50 6.69 -6.75
C ALA A 88 13.95 6.70 -5.28
N ILE A 89 13.98 7.88 -4.63
CA ILE A 89 14.33 8.06 -3.21
C ILE A 89 13.54 7.10 -2.30
N ALA A 90 12.22 6.97 -2.54
CA ALA A 90 11.36 6.09 -1.75
C ALA A 90 11.78 4.61 -1.88
N THR A 91 12.23 4.19 -3.06
CA THR A 91 12.70 2.83 -3.30
C THR A 91 14.02 2.57 -2.59
N ALA A 92 14.97 3.52 -2.62
CA ALA A 92 16.23 3.45 -1.88
C ALA A 92 15.98 3.30 -0.36
N GLN A 93 15.16 4.17 0.22
CA GLN A 93 14.81 4.09 1.65
C GLN A 93 14.14 2.76 2.01
N ASN A 94 13.23 2.26 1.16
CA ASN A 94 12.57 0.97 1.38
C ASN A 94 13.54 -0.22 1.29
N ARG A 95 14.52 -0.18 0.38
CA ARG A 95 15.58 -1.20 0.28
C ARG A 95 16.38 -1.25 1.58
N LEU A 96 16.89 -0.11 2.03
CA LEU A 96 17.70 -0.02 3.25
C LEU A 96 16.91 -0.43 4.51
N SER A 97 15.65 0.03 4.64
CA SER A 97 14.76 -0.41 5.72
C SER A 97 14.48 -1.92 5.69
N SER A 98 14.45 -2.53 4.51
CA SER A 98 14.25 -3.98 4.38
C SER A 98 15.49 -4.76 4.79
N VAL A 99 16.68 -4.27 4.47
CA VAL A 99 17.94 -4.86 4.94
C VAL A 99 18.00 -4.85 6.47
N ASN A 100 17.66 -3.74 7.13
CA ASN A 100 17.55 -3.70 8.60
C ASN A 100 16.58 -4.77 9.14
N ARG A 101 15.41 -4.93 8.50
CA ARG A 101 14.41 -5.90 8.95
C ARG A 101 14.89 -7.34 8.78
N VAL A 102 15.59 -7.65 7.69
CA VAL A 102 16.14 -8.98 7.42
C VAL A 102 17.31 -9.29 8.33
N MET A 103 18.20 -8.32 8.57
CA MET A 103 19.29 -8.47 9.54
C MET A 103 18.74 -8.75 10.94
N ALA A 104 17.68 -8.05 11.36
CA ALA A 104 17.04 -8.33 12.63
C ALA A 104 16.42 -9.74 12.69
N ALA A 105 15.83 -10.20 11.59
CA ALA A 105 15.28 -11.56 11.50
C ALA A 105 16.37 -12.64 11.57
N LEU A 106 17.47 -12.45 10.85
CA LEU A 106 18.60 -13.38 10.81
C LEU A 106 19.31 -13.47 12.18
N ARG A 107 19.60 -12.33 12.79
CA ARG A 107 20.36 -12.23 14.04
C ARG A 107 19.51 -12.55 15.27
N GLY A 108 18.23 -12.18 15.23
CA GLY A 108 17.36 -12.16 16.40
C GLY A 108 17.64 -10.99 17.37
N ASP A 109 18.39 -9.98 16.94
CA ASP A 109 18.68 -8.73 17.65
C ASP A 109 18.55 -7.53 16.69
N GLN A 110 18.69 -6.29 17.18
CA GLN A 110 18.69 -5.08 16.34
C GLN A 110 20.02 -4.31 16.36
N TYR A 111 21.14 -4.98 16.65
CA TYR A 111 22.42 -4.32 16.87
C TYR A 111 23.05 -3.80 15.56
N VAL A 112 22.89 -4.57 14.48
CA VAL A 112 23.33 -4.22 13.12
C VAL A 112 22.13 -3.66 12.34
N LYS A 113 21.98 -2.33 12.38
CA LYS A 113 20.99 -1.59 11.61
C LYS A 113 21.47 -0.18 11.32
N VAL A 114 20.92 0.41 10.26
CA VAL A 114 20.95 1.86 10.05
C VAL A 114 19.76 2.49 10.80
N PRO A 115 19.98 3.32 11.84
CA PRO A 115 18.88 3.84 12.66
C PRO A 115 17.85 4.66 11.88
N SER A 116 18.32 5.44 10.90
CA SER A 116 17.46 6.27 10.06
C SER A 116 17.85 6.13 8.59
N PRO A 117 17.12 5.33 7.80
CA PRO A 117 17.41 5.15 6.37
C PRO A 117 17.41 6.45 5.57
N SER A 118 16.52 7.40 5.89
CA SER A 118 16.49 8.72 5.23
C SER A 118 17.73 9.55 5.52
N LYS A 119 18.14 9.63 6.80
CA LYS A 119 19.37 10.36 7.19
C LYS A 119 20.62 9.72 6.60
N ALA A 120 20.72 8.39 6.63
CA ALA A 120 21.87 7.69 6.06
C ALA A 120 21.97 7.83 4.53
N LEU A 121 20.82 7.92 3.84
CA LEU A 121 20.81 8.25 2.41
C LEU A 121 21.08 9.74 2.16
N GLY A 122 20.92 10.62 3.14
CA GLY A 122 20.97 12.08 2.94
C GLY A 122 19.86 12.58 2.02
N LEU A 123 18.77 11.81 1.88
CA LEU A 123 17.70 12.06 0.91
C LEU A 123 16.36 12.01 1.62
N HIS A 124 15.58 13.08 1.46
CA HIS A 124 14.24 13.19 2.01
C HIS A 124 13.21 12.92 0.91
N ARG A 125 12.29 11.99 1.17
CA ARG A 125 11.10 11.86 0.33
C ARG A 125 10.06 12.87 0.81
N SER A 126 9.43 13.58 -0.11
CA SER A 126 8.18 14.28 0.20
C SER A 126 7.01 13.32 -0.06
N THR A 127 6.11 13.20 0.91
CA THR A 127 4.80 12.55 0.73
C THR A 127 3.69 13.56 0.50
N VAL A 128 4.02 14.86 0.49
CA VAL A 128 3.06 15.93 0.21
C VAL A 128 2.75 15.92 -1.28
N ARG A 129 1.46 15.81 -1.59
CA ARG A 129 0.98 15.90 -2.97
C ARG A 129 1.00 17.39 -3.37
N ILE A 130 1.66 17.69 -4.49
CA ILE A 130 1.79 19.04 -5.04
C ILE A 130 0.89 19.30 -6.27
N LYS A 131 0.16 18.27 -6.74
CA LYS A 131 -0.77 18.36 -7.87
C LYS A 131 -2.12 17.83 -7.44
N ALA A 132 -3.18 18.56 -7.75
CA ALA A 132 -4.56 18.14 -7.52
C ALA A 132 -4.76 16.67 -7.98
N PRO A 133 -5.39 15.81 -7.15
CA PRO A 133 -5.66 14.44 -7.56
C PRO A 133 -6.56 14.40 -8.79
N GLN A 134 -6.35 13.39 -9.62
CA GLN A 134 -7.16 13.13 -10.80
C GLN A 134 -8.52 12.53 -10.38
N GLY A 135 -9.57 12.74 -11.17
CA GLY A 135 -10.91 12.21 -10.90
C GLY A 135 -11.70 12.99 -9.83
N GLN A 136 -11.37 14.27 -9.64
CA GLN A 136 -12.18 15.18 -8.81
C GLN A 136 -13.50 15.53 -9.49
N ASP A 137 -13.49 15.74 -10.81
CA ASP A 137 -14.69 15.92 -11.64
C ASP A 137 -15.53 14.62 -11.66
N ARG A 138 -16.73 14.68 -11.09
CA ARG A 138 -17.65 13.54 -11.02
C ARG A 138 -18.17 13.14 -12.40
N ASP A 139 -18.32 14.08 -13.34
CA ASP A 139 -18.81 13.76 -14.70
C ASP A 139 -17.76 12.99 -15.48
N GLN A 140 -16.49 13.37 -15.35
CA GLN A 140 -15.37 12.57 -15.87
C GLN A 140 -15.37 11.16 -15.29
N VAL A 141 -15.54 11.02 -13.97
CA VAL A 141 -15.59 9.70 -13.33
C VAL A 141 -16.78 8.88 -13.84
N THR A 142 -17.95 9.48 -14.04
CA THR A 142 -19.12 8.81 -14.62
C THR A 142 -18.83 8.28 -16.02
N ARG A 143 -18.18 9.07 -16.89
CA ARG A 143 -17.75 8.61 -18.23
C ARG A 143 -16.81 7.40 -18.15
N ILE A 144 -15.84 7.44 -17.24
CA ILE A 144 -14.90 6.33 -17.01
C ILE A 144 -15.63 5.07 -16.52
N VAL A 145 -16.56 5.22 -15.56
CA VAL A 145 -17.36 4.10 -15.05
C VAL A 145 -18.17 3.47 -16.18
N ASN A 146 -18.77 4.29 -17.06
CA ASN A 146 -19.52 3.78 -18.21
C ASN A 146 -18.61 3.05 -19.22
N ALA A 147 -17.44 3.60 -19.55
CA ALA A 147 -16.46 2.91 -20.41
C ALA A 147 -15.99 1.57 -19.81
N LEU A 148 -15.81 1.51 -18.48
CA LEU A 148 -15.46 0.28 -17.78
C LEU A 148 -16.61 -0.72 -17.71
N ARG A 149 -17.88 -0.28 -17.68
CA ARG A 149 -19.04 -1.18 -17.49
C ARG A 149 -19.16 -2.24 -18.58
N GLU A 150 -18.82 -1.90 -19.82
CA GLU A 150 -18.95 -2.79 -20.97
C GLU A 150 -17.95 -3.96 -20.92
N GLN A 151 -16.68 -3.67 -20.62
CA GLN A 151 -15.60 -4.65 -20.70
C GLN A 151 -15.22 -5.21 -19.33
N HIS A 152 -15.33 -4.41 -18.28
CA HIS A 152 -14.84 -4.68 -16.93
C HIS A 152 -15.82 -4.20 -15.85
N PRO A 153 -17.06 -4.74 -15.78
CA PRO A 153 -18.11 -4.26 -14.87
C PRO A 153 -17.68 -4.27 -13.39
N ARG A 154 -16.93 -5.30 -12.96
CA ARG A 154 -16.39 -5.35 -11.59
C ARG A 154 -15.33 -4.28 -11.32
N ALA A 155 -14.56 -3.86 -12.33
CA ALA A 155 -13.63 -2.74 -12.20
C ALA A 155 -14.35 -1.38 -12.17
N ALA A 156 -15.46 -1.26 -12.91
CA ALA A 156 -16.33 -0.09 -12.85
C ALA A 156 -16.89 0.10 -11.43
N ALA A 157 -17.38 -0.97 -10.78
CA ALA A 157 -17.81 -0.93 -9.38
C ALA A 157 -16.67 -0.53 -8.43
N ILE A 158 -15.45 -1.02 -8.64
CA ILE A 158 -14.26 -0.61 -7.85
C ILE A 158 -14.02 0.90 -7.98
N ALA A 159 -14.07 1.45 -9.19
CA ALA A 159 -13.87 2.88 -9.41
C ALA A 159 -14.93 3.71 -8.69
N GLN A 160 -16.20 3.31 -8.81
CA GLN A 160 -17.32 4.01 -8.19
C GLN A 160 -17.25 3.95 -6.65
N LEU A 161 -16.99 2.76 -6.08
CA LEU A 161 -16.78 2.61 -4.64
C LEU A 161 -15.60 3.45 -4.15
N ALA A 162 -14.44 3.38 -4.82
CA ALA A 162 -13.26 4.14 -4.40
C ALA A 162 -13.50 5.66 -4.40
N ARG A 163 -14.25 6.18 -5.39
CA ARG A 163 -14.56 7.61 -5.48
C ARG A 163 -15.63 8.04 -4.48
N ALA A 164 -16.62 7.20 -4.19
CA ALA A 164 -17.74 7.52 -3.31
C ALA A 164 -17.39 7.38 -1.82
N THR A 165 -16.49 6.45 -1.46
CA THR A 165 -16.20 6.11 -0.05
C THR A 165 -14.73 6.29 0.31
N GLY A 166 -13.87 6.63 -0.66
CA GLY A 166 -12.44 6.67 -0.44
C GLY A 166 -11.83 5.31 -0.13
N MET A 167 -12.51 4.19 -0.33
CA MET A 167 -11.96 2.85 -0.07
C MET A 167 -10.67 2.60 -0.87
N ARG A 168 -9.70 1.91 -0.24
CA ARG A 168 -8.52 1.39 -0.94
C ARG A 168 -8.97 0.30 -1.91
N LEU A 169 -8.22 0.10 -2.99
CA LEU A 169 -8.47 -0.96 -3.98
C LEU A 169 -8.72 -2.35 -3.36
N ARG A 170 -7.99 -2.73 -2.30
CA ARG A 170 -8.21 -4.02 -1.65
C ARG A 170 -9.51 -4.06 -0.86
N GLU A 171 -9.87 -2.95 -0.22
CA GLU A 171 -11.10 -2.80 0.55
C GLU A 171 -12.29 -2.87 -0.41
N THR A 172 -12.27 -2.16 -1.55
CA THR A 172 -13.35 -2.21 -2.56
C THR A 172 -13.58 -3.61 -3.13
N ILE A 173 -12.50 -4.40 -3.29
CA ILE A 173 -12.59 -5.76 -3.84
C ILE A 173 -13.16 -6.74 -2.81
N LEU A 174 -12.78 -6.59 -1.54
CA LEU A 174 -13.07 -7.57 -0.48
C LEU A 174 -14.25 -7.16 0.42
N ALA A 175 -14.82 -5.98 0.21
CA ALA A 175 -15.97 -5.46 0.95
C ALA A 175 -17.11 -6.47 1.00
N ASP A 176 -17.58 -6.79 2.20
CA ASP A 176 -18.80 -7.60 2.40
C ASP A 176 -20.04 -6.77 1.99
N LEU A 177 -20.40 -6.83 0.72
CA LEU A 177 -21.45 -5.98 0.12
C LEU A 177 -22.81 -6.16 0.79
N PRO A 178 -23.30 -7.39 1.08
CA PRO A 178 -24.56 -7.58 1.80
C PRO A 178 -24.57 -6.89 3.17
N ARG A 179 -23.44 -6.95 3.89
CA ARG A 179 -23.30 -6.25 5.17
C ARG A 179 -23.35 -4.74 4.96
N LEU A 180 -22.55 -4.18 4.04
CA LEU A 180 -22.52 -2.74 3.80
C LEU A 180 -23.89 -2.20 3.37
N ARG A 181 -24.67 -2.95 2.57
CA ARG A 181 -26.04 -2.56 2.22
C ARG A 181 -26.94 -2.49 3.45
N LEU A 182 -26.93 -3.51 4.30
CA LEU A 182 -27.75 -3.53 5.53
C LEU A 182 -27.35 -2.39 6.46
N GLU A 183 -26.05 -2.11 6.63
CA GLU A 183 -25.57 -0.97 7.41
C GLU A 183 -26.05 0.37 6.83
N ALA A 184 -26.01 0.52 5.50
CA ALA A 184 -26.51 1.70 4.82
C ALA A 184 -28.02 1.91 5.03
N GLU A 185 -28.82 0.85 4.93
CA GLU A 185 -30.27 0.87 5.11
C GLU A 185 -30.67 1.14 6.57
N HIS A 186 -30.01 0.49 7.53
CA HIS A 186 -30.38 0.60 8.95
C HIS A 186 -29.82 1.83 9.64
N TRP A 187 -28.60 2.25 9.29
CA TRP A 187 -27.88 3.29 10.04
C TRP A 187 -27.54 4.53 9.21
N GLY A 188 -27.77 4.51 7.89
CA GLY A 188 -27.37 5.61 7.01
C GLY A 188 -25.85 5.80 6.92
N LYS A 189 -25.07 4.81 7.36
CA LYS A 189 -23.60 4.82 7.35
C LYS A 189 -23.04 3.42 7.21
N ILE A 190 -21.86 3.30 6.62
CA ILE A 190 -21.18 2.02 6.41
C ILE A 190 -19.84 1.97 7.14
N ASN A 191 -19.48 0.79 7.64
CA ASN A 191 -18.20 0.57 8.31
C ASN A 191 -17.23 -0.20 7.41
N ILE A 192 -16.12 0.43 7.06
CA ILE A 192 -15.12 -0.22 6.22
C ILE A 192 -14.12 -1.02 7.06
N GLN A 193 -14.29 -2.35 7.06
CA GLN A 193 -13.51 -3.26 7.90
C GLN A 193 -12.67 -4.27 7.11
N ASP A 194 -13.05 -4.56 5.87
CA ASP A 194 -12.47 -5.61 5.02
C ASP A 194 -11.27 -5.11 4.22
N GLY A 195 -10.26 -5.96 4.01
CA GLY A 195 -9.11 -5.62 3.17
C GLY A 195 -8.11 -4.63 3.78
N THR A 196 -8.20 -4.37 5.08
CA THR A 196 -7.29 -3.51 5.86
C THR A 196 -5.87 -4.08 5.93
N LYS A 197 -4.88 -3.19 6.10
CA LYS A 197 -3.46 -3.56 6.16
C LYS A 197 -3.16 -4.38 7.42
N GLY A 198 -2.61 -5.58 7.24
CA GLY A 198 -2.16 -6.44 8.34
C GLY A 198 -3.19 -7.44 8.85
N GLY A 199 -4.35 -7.57 8.19
CA GLY A 199 -5.38 -8.56 8.57
C GLY A 199 -6.06 -8.26 9.91
N ARG A 200 -5.82 -7.10 10.50
CA ARG A 200 -6.61 -6.59 11.63
C ARG A 200 -8.00 -6.34 11.09
N SER A 201 -8.96 -7.19 11.45
CA SER A 201 -10.37 -6.91 11.27
C SER A 201 -10.63 -5.48 11.76
N GLY A 202 -11.28 -4.65 10.94
CA GLY A 202 -11.62 -3.27 11.28
C GLY A 202 -12.44 -3.11 12.56
N ALA A 203 -12.80 -4.21 13.23
CA ALA A 203 -13.39 -4.27 14.56
C ALA A 203 -12.63 -3.47 15.64
N SER A 204 -11.31 -3.31 15.53
CA SER A 204 -10.51 -2.57 16.53
C SER A 204 -10.37 -1.07 16.25
N ALA A 205 -10.78 -0.60 15.06
CA ALA A 205 -10.78 0.81 14.68
C ALA A 205 -11.83 1.01 13.58
N PRO A 206 -13.11 1.20 13.95
CA PRO A 206 -14.19 1.31 12.98
C PRO A 206 -14.03 2.57 12.11
N ARG A 207 -14.30 2.43 10.82
CA ARG A 207 -14.18 3.48 9.80
C ARG A 207 -15.54 3.75 9.19
N TRP A 208 -16.29 4.63 9.85
CA TRP A 208 -17.67 4.97 9.47
C TRP A 208 -17.69 6.04 8.38
N ILE A 209 -18.48 5.79 7.34
CA ILE A 209 -18.73 6.72 6.23
C ILE A 209 -20.24 6.91 6.12
N ASN A 210 -20.70 8.15 6.16
CA ASN A 210 -22.11 8.48 5.94
C ASN A 210 -22.52 8.17 4.51
N VAL A 211 -23.71 7.63 4.34
CA VAL A 211 -24.24 7.19 3.05
C VAL A 211 -25.02 8.33 2.39
N ASP A 212 -24.41 8.94 1.37
CA ASP A 212 -25.09 9.80 0.41
C ASP A 212 -25.62 9.00 -0.79
N GLU A 213 -26.22 9.67 -1.77
CA GLU A 213 -26.74 8.99 -2.95
C GLU A 213 -25.65 8.31 -3.78
N HIS A 214 -24.46 8.88 -3.83
CA HIS A 214 -23.34 8.31 -4.57
C HIS A 214 -22.83 7.02 -3.94
N VAL A 215 -22.80 6.95 -2.60
CA VAL A 215 -22.47 5.73 -1.87
C VAL A 215 -23.55 4.67 -2.11
N ARG A 216 -24.84 5.03 -2.07
CA ARG A 216 -25.93 4.08 -2.38
C ARG A 216 -25.82 3.53 -3.79
N GLU A 217 -25.60 4.39 -4.78
CA GLU A 217 -25.45 3.98 -6.16
C GLU A 217 -24.24 3.06 -6.36
N ALA A 218 -23.10 3.40 -5.75
CA ALA A 218 -21.89 2.58 -5.80
C ALA A 218 -22.11 1.19 -5.17
N LEU A 219 -22.80 1.10 -4.04
CA LEU A 219 -23.14 -0.17 -3.39
C LEU A 219 -24.09 -1.00 -4.27
N ARG A 220 -25.17 -0.40 -4.78
CA ARG A 220 -26.12 -1.08 -5.68
C ARG A 220 -25.42 -1.64 -6.92
N HIS A 221 -24.58 -0.84 -7.56
CA HIS A 221 -23.83 -1.28 -8.74
C HIS A 221 -22.84 -2.41 -8.39
N ALA A 222 -22.14 -2.30 -7.26
CA ALA A 222 -21.23 -3.35 -6.80
C ALA A 222 -21.95 -4.69 -6.53
N GLU A 223 -23.15 -4.65 -5.95
CA GLU A 223 -23.98 -5.84 -5.76
C GLU A 223 -24.45 -6.44 -7.07
N GLN A 224 -24.89 -5.61 -8.03
CA GLN A 224 -25.34 -6.06 -9.36
C GLN A 224 -24.25 -6.81 -10.13
N VAL A 225 -22.99 -6.37 -10.02
CA VAL A 225 -21.85 -6.99 -10.73
C VAL A 225 -21.12 -8.04 -9.91
N SER A 226 -21.52 -8.24 -8.65
CA SER A 226 -20.97 -9.27 -7.77
C SER A 226 -21.31 -10.64 -8.35
N PRO A 227 -20.33 -11.56 -8.51
CA PRO A 227 -20.61 -12.90 -9.00
C PRO A 227 -21.63 -13.63 -8.12
N HIS A 228 -22.43 -14.50 -8.73
CA HIS A 228 -23.44 -15.26 -7.98
C HIS A 228 -22.79 -16.09 -6.85
N GLY A 229 -23.39 -16.04 -5.67
CA GLY A 229 -22.87 -16.70 -4.47
C GLY A 229 -21.70 -15.99 -3.79
N SER A 230 -21.24 -14.84 -4.31
CA SER A 230 -20.19 -14.04 -3.69
C SER A 230 -20.74 -12.97 -2.76
N ARG A 231 -20.00 -12.72 -1.67
CA ARG A 231 -20.23 -11.59 -0.75
C ARG A 231 -19.52 -10.31 -1.19
N ASN A 232 -18.60 -10.41 -2.14
CA ASN A 232 -17.75 -9.32 -2.61
C ASN A 232 -17.44 -9.51 -4.11
N LEU A 233 -16.56 -8.66 -4.66
CA LEU A 233 -16.30 -8.65 -6.11
C LEU A 233 -15.46 -9.84 -6.62
N LEU A 234 -14.96 -10.72 -5.75
CA LEU A 234 -14.30 -11.96 -6.14
C LEU A 234 -15.33 -13.06 -6.33
N ALA A 235 -15.19 -13.84 -7.40
CA ALA A 235 -15.97 -15.09 -7.53
C ALA A 235 -15.56 -16.10 -6.44
N PRO A 236 -16.41 -17.07 -6.06
CA PRO A 236 -16.13 -17.98 -4.93
C PRO A 236 -14.79 -18.74 -5.04
N ASN A 237 -14.37 -19.04 -6.28
CA ASN A 237 -13.13 -19.75 -6.60
C ASN A 237 -11.99 -18.83 -7.08
N GLU A 238 -12.19 -17.51 -7.06
CA GLU A 238 -11.23 -16.56 -7.57
C GLU A 238 -10.30 -16.04 -6.47
N ARG A 239 -9.00 -16.13 -6.71
CA ARG A 239 -8.00 -15.58 -5.78
C ARG A 239 -7.82 -14.09 -6.01
N TYR A 240 -7.57 -13.34 -4.94
CA TYR A 240 -7.30 -11.90 -5.03
C TYR A 240 -6.19 -11.55 -6.02
N LEU A 241 -5.08 -12.31 -6.03
CA LEU A 241 -3.95 -12.06 -6.94
C LEU A 241 -4.34 -12.25 -8.41
N SER A 242 -5.11 -13.29 -8.74
CA SER A 242 -5.57 -13.52 -10.11
C SER A 242 -6.56 -12.45 -10.56
N PHE A 243 -7.47 -12.02 -9.68
CA PHE A 243 -8.38 -10.91 -9.96
C PHE A 243 -7.61 -9.60 -10.23
N GLN A 244 -6.57 -9.30 -9.43
CA GLN A 244 -5.73 -8.13 -9.67
C GLN A 244 -5.05 -8.17 -11.05
N GLN A 245 -4.53 -9.32 -11.45
CA GLN A 245 -3.82 -9.47 -12.72
C GLN A 245 -4.74 -9.45 -13.93
N ARG A 246 -5.94 -10.03 -13.81
CA ARG A 246 -6.86 -10.22 -14.94
C ARG A 246 -7.88 -9.11 -15.12
N ILE A 247 -8.32 -8.47 -14.03
CA ILE A 247 -9.39 -7.47 -14.06
C ILE A 247 -8.82 -6.09 -13.78
N VAL A 248 -8.15 -5.91 -12.63
CA VAL A 248 -7.66 -4.59 -12.21
C VAL A 248 -6.57 -4.06 -13.13
N ARG A 249 -5.68 -4.94 -13.65
CA ARG A 249 -4.62 -4.53 -14.56
C ARG A 249 -5.17 -4.02 -15.88
N LEU A 250 -6.10 -4.75 -16.50
CA LEU A 250 -6.70 -4.36 -17.79
C LEU A 250 -7.49 -3.05 -17.65
N ALA A 251 -8.27 -2.92 -16.58
CA ALA A 251 -9.00 -1.68 -16.30
C ALA A 251 -8.10 -0.44 -16.15
N ARG A 252 -6.80 -0.59 -15.85
CA ARG A 252 -5.89 0.56 -15.79
C ARG A 252 -5.61 1.18 -17.14
N GLU A 253 -5.70 0.41 -18.22
CA GLU A 253 -5.49 0.93 -19.58
C GLU A 253 -6.59 1.95 -19.90
N ILE A 254 -7.86 1.61 -19.64
CA ILE A 254 -9.00 2.52 -19.75
C ILE A 254 -8.86 3.73 -18.80
N LEU A 255 -8.43 3.52 -17.55
CA LEU A 255 -8.17 4.65 -16.63
C LEU A 255 -7.11 5.61 -17.19
N HIS A 256 -6.05 5.09 -17.81
CA HIS A 256 -4.97 5.90 -18.38
C HIS A 256 -5.44 6.70 -19.59
N GLU A 257 -6.27 6.13 -20.46
CA GLU A 257 -6.90 6.83 -21.59
C GLU A 257 -7.71 8.05 -21.13
N HIS A 258 -8.34 7.96 -19.95
CA HIS A 258 -9.06 9.07 -19.33
C HIS A 258 -8.22 9.90 -18.36
N ASN A 259 -6.88 9.81 -18.44
CA ASN A 259 -5.94 10.56 -17.62
C ASN A 259 -6.10 10.35 -16.10
N ILE A 260 -6.41 9.11 -15.67
CA ILE A 260 -6.42 8.67 -14.28
C ILE A 260 -5.30 7.64 -14.08
N LYS A 261 -4.26 7.99 -13.32
CA LYS A 261 -3.09 7.13 -13.05
C LYS A 261 -3.47 5.77 -12.43
N GLY A 262 -4.57 5.73 -11.68
CA GLY A 262 -5.19 4.51 -11.19
C GLY A 262 -6.18 4.76 -10.06
N PHE A 263 -6.79 3.70 -9.55
CA PHE A 263 -7.83 3.76 -8.50
C PHE A 263 -7.45 4.54 -7.22
N HIS A 264 -6.14 4.68 -6.93
CA HIS A 264 -5.69 5.46 -5.77
C HIS A 264 -5.90 6.97 -5.95
N GLU A 265 -5.98 7.47 -7.19
CA GLU A 265 -6.36 8.87 -7.46
C GLU A 265 -7.82 9.13 -7.08
N LEU A 266 -8.73 8.19 -7.36
CA LEU A 266 -10.15 8.31 -6.98
C LEU A 266 -10.34 8.38 -5.46
N ARG A 267 -9.55 7.60 -4.69
CA ARG A 267 -9.50 7.73 -3.23
C ARG A 267 -8.96 9.09 -2.80
N ALA A 268 -7.95 9.63 -3.48
CA ALA A 268 -7.40 10.94 -3.16
C ALA A 268 -8.37 12.08 -3.50
N ALA A 269 -9.15 11.95 -4.58
CA ALA A 269 -10.23 12.86 -4.94
C ALA A 269 -11.34 12.87 -3.88
N TYR A 270 -11.74 11.70 -3.39
CA TYR A 270 -12.66 11.60 -2.23
C TYR A 270 -12.14 12.36 -1.01
N ALA A 271 -10.85 12.20 -0.68
CA ALA A 271 -10.25 12.91 0.45
C ALA A 271 -10.31 14.44 0.29
N CYS A 272 -10.13 14.97 -0.91
CA CYS A 272 -10.25 16.41 -1.17
C CYS A 272 -11.70 16.91 -1.01
N GLU A 273 -12.67 16.14 -1.49
CA GLU A 273 -14.09 16.46 -1.33
C GLU A 273 -14.53 16.38 0.14
N ARG A 274 -14.07 15.37 0.89
CA ARG A 274 -14.32 15.28 2.34
C ARG A 274 -13.68 16.41 3.11
N TYR A 275 -12.48 16.85 2.72
CA TYR A 275 -11.85 18.02 3.32
C TYR A 275 -12.71 19.27 3.15
N LEU A 276 -13.23 19.50 1.94
CA LEU A 276 -14.15 20.60 1.67
C LEU A 276 -15.44 20.50 2.49
N GLN A 277 -15.99 19.30 2.67
CA GLN A 277 -17.20 19.11 3.48
C GLN A 277 -17.00 19.36 4.98
N ILE A 278 -15.80 19.11 5.50
CA ILE A 278 -15.46 19.30 6.92
C ILE A 278 -15.07 20.76 7.18
N THR A 279 -14.22 21.32 6.33
CA THR A 279 -13.60 22.63 6.55
C THR A 279 -14.34 23.78 5.87
N HIS A 280 -15.23 23.48 4.92
CA HIS A 280 -15.81 24.45 3.98
C HIS A 280 -14.78 25.18 3.09
N HIS A 281 -13.52 24.72 3.08
CA HIS A 281 -12.45 25.25 2.26
C HIS A 281 -11.90 24.18 1.29
N PRO A 282 -11.41 24.58 0.10
CA PRO A 282 -10.72 23.65 -0.79
C PRO A 282 -9.54 22.99 -0.09
N ALA A 283 -9.30 21.71 -0.38
CA ALA A 283 -8.10 21.03 0.10
C ALA A 283 -6.84 21.82 -0.33
N PRO A 284 -5.77 21.89 0.49
CA PRO A 284 -4.58 22.71 0.18
C PRO A 284 -3.89 22.39 -1.15
N VAL A 285 -4.15 21.23 -1.74
CA VAL A 285 -3.63 20.84 -3.06
C VAL A 285 -4.42 21.44 -4.23
N ASN A 286 -5.58 22.02 -3.96
CA ASN A 286 -6.53 22.57 -4.94
C ASN A 286 -6.62 24.11 -4.92
N GLY A 287 -5.97 24.80 -3.97
CA GLY A 287 -6.02 26.26 -3.88
C GLY A 287 -5.03 26.83 -2.87
N ASP A 288 -4.87 28.14 -2.88
CA ASP A 288 -4.00 28.88 -1.96
C ASP A 288 -4.71 29.09 -0.60
N SER A 289 -4.02 28.76 0.49
CA SER A 289 -4.57 28.79 1.84
C SER A 289 -4.44 30.19 2.46
N ASP A 290 -5.24 31.14 2.02
CA ASP A 290 -5.19 32.51 2.56
C ASP A 290 -5.81 32.66 3.96
N GLN A 291 -6.55 31.64 4.42
CA GLN A 291 -7.05 31.51 5.80
C GLN A 291 -6.76 30.10 6.31
N PHE A 292 -5.55 29.91 6.84
CA PHE A 292 -5.11 28.62 7.35
C PHE A 292 -5.44 28.50 8.84
N ASP A 293 -6.63 27.99 9.16
CA ASP A 293 -6.90 27.46 10.51
C ASP A 293 -6.19 26.10 10.65
N GLN A 294 -5.10 26.10 11.40
CA GLN A 294 -4.25 24.93 11.58
C GLN A 294 -4.92 23.83 12.42
N GLU A 295 -5.82 24.19 13.34
CA GLU A 295 -6.54 23.21 14.13
C GLU A 295 -7.58 22.50 13.27
N LEU A 296 -8.35 23.26 12.48
CA LEU A 296 -9.34 22.73 11.55
C LEU A 296 -8.69 21.85 10.45
N ASP A 297 -7.54 22.26 9.89
CA ASP A 297 -6.79 21.45 8.93
C ASP A 297 -6.32 20.12 9.54
N ASN A 298 -5.81 20.14 10.77
CA ASN A 298 -5.35 18.94 11.47
C ASN A 298 -6.52 18.00 11.79
N GLU A 299 -7.64 18.52 12.30
CA GLU A 299 -8.83 17.73 12.60
C GLU A 299 -9.40 17.07 11.35
N ALA A 300 -9.50 17.82 10.24
CA ALA A 300 -9.96 17.29 8.97
C ALA A 300 -9.03 16.17 8.46
N ARG A 301 -7.71 16.36 8.51
CA ARG A 301 -6.74 15.33 8.10
C ARG A 301 -6.81 14.08 8.97
N VAL A 302 -6.95 14.23 10.28
CA VAL A 302 -7.10 13.11 11.21
C VAL A 302 -8.37 12.34 10.87
N THR A 303 -9.51 13.04 10.76
CA THR A 303 -10.80 12.46 10.37
C THR A 303 -10.71 11.72 9.05
N ILE A 304 -10.12 12.34 8.01
CA ILE A 304 -9.99 11.73 6.67
C ILE A 304 -9.05 10.52 6.69
N SER A 305 -7.97 10.57 7.49
CA SER A 305 -7.02 9.46 7.60
C SER A 305 -7.63 8.23 8.29
N MET A 306 -8.59 8.47 9.18
CA MET A 306 -9.38 7.45 9.84
C MET A 306 -10.59 7.00 9.01
N SER A 307 -11.06 7.85 8.07
CA SER A 307 -12.18 7.61 7.14
C SER A 307 -11.84 6.78 5.91
#